data_AF-A0A0F6TLJ5-F1
#
_entry.id   AF-A0A0F6TLJ5-F1
#
_cell.length_a   1.000
_cell.length_b   1.000
_cell.length_c   1.000
_cell.angle_alpha   90.00
_cell.angle_beta   90.00
_cell.angle_gamma   90.00
#
_symmetry.space_group_name_H-M   'P 1'
#
loop_
_entity.id
_entity.type
_entity.pdbx_description
1 polymer ?
#
loop_
_entity_poly.entity_id
_entity_poly.type
_entity_poly.pdbx_seq_one_letter_code
_entity_poly.pdbx_strand_id
1 'polypeptide(L)'
;LLFLSKGEGFGLPLVEAAHYGTPIVCSDLPVFHEIAGDHATYVEIADPDRLAQEIAAWRDRFAAGTVPGSAGMTRLTWKESADSLIDILVKNAWYWVK
;
A
#
# COMPACT_ATOMS: atom_id res chain seq x y z
N LEU A 1 7.79 -4.76 5.71
CA LEU A 1 6.78 -4.05 6.53
C LEU A 1 5.59 -4.97 6.72
N LEU A 2 5.10 -5.14 7.95
CA LEU A 2 3.79 -5.70 8.23
C LEU A 2 2.88 -4.55 8.67
N PHE A 3 1.81 -4.27 7.93
CA PHE A 3 0.89 -3.18 8.23
C PHE A 3 -0.56 -3.65 8.17
N LEU A 4 -1.01 -4.24 9.28
CA LEU A 4 -2.27 -4.98 9.39
C LEU A 4 -3.36 -4.11 10.04
N SER A 5 -3.60 -2.92 9.47
CA SER A 5 -4.59 -1.98 10.00
C SER A 5 -6.02 -2.46 9.74
N LYS A 6 -6.96 -2.18 10.65
CA LYS A 6 -8.40 -2.40 10.43
C LYS A 6 -9.08 -1.31 9.60
N GLY A 7 -8.41 -0.17 9.43
CA GLY A 7 -8.92 0.96 8.66
C GLY A 7 -7.85 2.01 8.47
N GLU A 8 -7.85 2.66 7.31
CA GLU A 8 -6.86 3.66 6.95
C GLU A 8 -7.44 4.73 6.02
N GLY A 9 -6.82 5.91 6.05
CA GLY A 9 -7.16 7.01 5.17
C GLY A 9 -6.32 7.07 3.89
N PHE A 10 -5.04 6.65 3.95
CA PHE A 10 -4.13 6.69 2.80
C PHE A 10 -3.12 5.54 2.79
N GLY A 11 -2.41 5.31 3.90
CA GLY A 11 -1.34 4.28 3.94
C GLY A 11 0.07 4.82 3.68
N LEU A 12 0.43 5.97 4.27
CA LEU A 12 1.80 6.50 4.25
C LEU A 12 2.88 5.46 4.61
N PRO A 13 2.67 4.55 5.59
CA PRO A 13 3.66 3.52 5.89
C PRO A 13 4.02 2.62 4.69
N LEU A 14 3.08 2.36 3.77
CA LEU A 14 3.35 1.59 2.56
C LEU A 14 4.25 2.38 1.60
N VAL A 15 3.98 3.68 1.42
CA VAL A 15 4.80 4.58 0.59
C VAL A 15 6.22 4.68 1.14
N GLU A 16 6.37 4.77 2.46
CA GLU A 16 7.67 4.80 3.13
C GLU A 16 8.41 3.47 2.96
N ALA A 17 7.75 2.33 3.15
CA ALA A 17 8.36 1.02 2.92
C ALA A 17 8.81 0.85 1.46
N ALA A 18 7.98 1.28 0.50
CA ALA A 18 8.33 1.30 -0.91
C ALA A 18 9.55 2.18 -1.18
N HIS A 19 9.66 3.34 -0.52
CA HIS A 19 10.82 4.22 -0.62
C HIS A 19 12.14 3.49 -0.35
N TYR A 20 12.15 2.64 0.68
CA TYR A 20 13.30 1.83 1.06
C TYR A 20 13.38 0.46 0.37
N GLY A 21 12.54 0.20 -0.64
CA GLY A 21 12.50 -1.09 -1.34
C GLY A 21 12.13 -2.27 -0.44
N THR A 22 11.44 -2.01 0.68
CA THR A 22 11.07 -3.02 1.66
C THR A 22 9.78 -3.71 1.21
N PRO A 23 9.73 -5.05 1.07
CA PRO A 23 8.50 -5.76 0.76
C PRO A 23 7.41 -5.56 1.81
N ILE A 24 6.16 -5.57 1.36
CA ILE A 24 4.99 -5.13 2.13
C ILE A 24 4.00 -6.28 2.25
N VAL A 25 3.55 -6.54 3.47
CA VAL A 25 2.31 -7.25 3.75
C VAL A 25 1.36 -6.28 4.44
N CYS A 26 0.17 -6.12 3.91
CA CYS A 26 -0.85 -5.22 4.45
C CYS A 26 -2.20 -5.90 4.51
N SER A 27 -3.10 -5.39 5.35
CA SER A 27 -4.49 -5.84 5.36
C SER A 27 -5.17 -5.58 4.02
N ASP A 28 -6.16 -6.40 3.68
CA ASP A 28 -6.95 -6.25 2.47
C ASP A 28 -7.93 -5.06 2.57
N LEU A 29 -7.43 -3.84 2.37
CA LEU A 29 -8.21 -2.60 2.39
C LEU A 29 -8.21 -1.93 1.00
N PRO A 30 -9.36 -1.39 0.53
CA PRO A 30 -9.44 -0.73 -0.78
C PRO A 30 -8.38 0.34 -1.00
N VAL A 31 -8.13 1.19 0.01
CA VAL A 31 -7.12 2.25 -0.06
C VAL A 31 -5.70 1.71 -0.30
N PHE A 32 -5.37 0.51 0.20
CA PHE A 32 -4.05 -0.08 -0.07
C PHE A 32 -3.96 -0.69 -1.46
N HIS A 33 -5.07 -1.10 -2.07
CA HIS A 33 -5.09 -1.49 -3.48
C HIS A 33 -4.86 -0.28 -4.39
N GLU A 34 -5.46 0.87 -4.06
CA GLU A 34 -5.26 2.13 -4.79
C GLU A 34 -3.79 2.58 -4.76
N ILE A 35 -3.12 2.43 -3.61
CA ILE A 35 -1.75 2.90 -3.41
C ILE A 35 -0.68 1.89 -3.85
N ALA A 36 -0.86 0.62 -3.50
CA ALA A 36 0.18 -0.40 -3.73
C ALA A 36 -0.06 -1.28 -4.96
N GLY A 37 -1.29 -1.44 -5.45
CA GLY A 37 -1.59 -2.34 -6.58
C GLY A 37 -0.89 -3.69 -6.46
N ASP A 38 -0.16 -4.12 -7.49
CA ASP A 38 0.54 -5.41 -7.48
C ASP A 38 1.85 -5.44 -6.65
N HIS A 39 2.15 -4.37 -5.90
CA HIS A 39 3.44 -4.19 -5.20
C HIS A 39 3.39 -4.53 -3.70
N ALA A 40 2.29 -5.12 -3.23
CA ALA A 40 2.14 -5.59 -1.86
C ALA A 40 1.48 -6.98 -1.81
N THR A 41 1.65 -7.68 -0.68
CA THR A 41 0.83 -8.84 -0.34
C THR A 41 -0.34 -8.41 0.53
N TYR A 42 -1.55 -8.71 0.09
CA TYR A 42 -2.79 -8.43 0.82
C TYR A 42 -3.20 -9.66 1.63
N VAL A 43 -3.57 -9.45 2.89
CA VAL A 43 -4.01 -10.53 3.80
C VAL A 43 -5.31 -10.16 4.50
N GLU A 44 -6.16 -11.15 4.73
CA GLU A 44 -7.36 -10.99 5.53
C GLU A 44 -7.01 -11.08 7.02
N ILE A 45 -7.51 -10.14 7.84
CA ILE A 45 -7.12 -10.00 9.25
C ILE A 45 -8.23 -10.36 10.25
N ALA A 46 -9.37 -10.84 9.76
CA ALA A 46 -10.52 -11.19 10.59
C ALA A 46 -10.32 -12.49 11.38
N ASP A 47 -9.51 -13.41 10.86
CA ASP A 47 -9.20 -14.72 11.45
C ASP A 47 -7.71 -14.79 11.83
N PRO A 48 -7.36 -14.80 13.13
CA PRO A 48 -5.98 -14.87 13.59
C PRO A 48 -5.22 -16.14 13.16
N ASP A 49 -5.89 -17.29 13.12
CA ASP A 49 -5.24 -18.57 12.78
C ASP A 49 -4.91 -18.61 11.29
N ARG A 50 -5.85 -18.14 10.45
CA ARG A 50 -5.60 -17.97 9.02
C ARG A 50 -4.52 -16.94 8.73
N LEU A 51 -4.55 -15.79 9.40
CA LEU A 51 -3.54 -14.75 9.26
C LEU A 51 -2.13 -15.27 9.60
N ALA A 52 -2.00 -16.06 10.67
CA ALA A 52 -0.73 -16.67 11.05
C ALA A 52 -0.20 -17.61 9.95
N GLN A 53 -1.08 -18.40 9.32
CA GLN A 53 -0.73 -19.27 8.19
C GLN A 53 -0.30 -18.46 6.96
N GLU A 54 -1.02 -17.39 6.62
CA GLU A 54 -0.69 -16.52 5.48
C GLU A 54 0.67 -15.83 5.67
N ILE A 55 0.96 -15.34 6.89
CA ILE A 55 2.26 -14.74 7.22
C ILE A 55 3.38 -15.79 7.17
N ALA A 56 3.16 -17.01 7.69
CA ALA A 56 4.14 -18.08 7.63
C ALA A 56 4.47 -18.46 6.17
N ALA A 57 3.44 -18.62 5.33
CA ALA A 57 3.61 -18.89 3.91
C ALA A 57 4.30 -17.73 3.18
N TRP A 58 4.00 -16.48 3.55
CA TRP A 58 4.68 -15.31 3.00
C TRP A 58 6.16 -15.28 3.36
N ARG A 59 6.53 -15.61 4.60
CA ARG A 59 7.93 -15.70 5.05
C ARG A 59 8.71 -16.70 4.18
N ASP A 60 8.11 -17.85 3.89
CA ASP A 60 8.77 -18.88 3.08
C ASP A 60 8.92 -18.42 1.61
N ARG A 61 7.92 -17.73 1.05
CA ARG A 61 8.03 -17.07 -0.27
C ARG A 61 9.08 -15.96 -0.30
N PHE A 62 9.21 -15.19 0.78
CA PHE A 62 10.20 -14.13 0.91
C PHE A 62 11.61 -14.70 0.90
N ALA A 63 11.85 -15.79 1.66
CA ALA A 63 13.13 -16.50 1.63
C ALA A 63 13.46 -17.06 0.24
N ALA A 64 12.45 -17.47 -0.53
CA ALA A 64 12.59 -17.91 -1.91
C ALA A 64 12.73 -16.77 -2.93
N GLY A 65 12.60 -15.49 -2.52
CA GLY A 65 12.67 -14.34 -3.42
C GLY A 65 11.48 -14.20 -4.37
N THR A 66 10.32 -14.77 -4.01
CA THR A 66 9.12 -14.83 -4.87
C THR A 66 7.99 -13.88 -4.44
N VAL A 67 8.25 -13.00 -3.47
CA VAL A 67 7.26 -12.01 -3.05
C VAL A 67 7.26 -10.78 -3.97
N PRO A 68 6.14 -10.05 -4.06
CA PRO A 68 6.10 -8.78 -4.76
C PRO A 68 7.13 -7.78 -4.21
N GLY A 69 7.83 -7.10 -5.12
CA GLY A 69 8.68 -5.97 -4.79
C GLY A 69 7.87 -4.68 -4.68
N SER A 70 8.28 -3.78 -3.78
CA SER A 70 7.60 -2.50 -3.54
C SER A 70 8.11 -1.33 -4.39
N ALA A 71 9.14 -1.54 -5.20
CA ALA A 71 9.80 -0.47 -5.95
C ALA A 71 8.93 0.19 -7.04
N GLY A 72 7.92 -0.51 -7.55
CA GLY A 72 7.03 0.00 -8.61
C GLY A 72 5.84 0.83 -8.11
N MET A 73 5.68 0.99 -6.79
CA MET A 73 4.60 1.81 -6.23
C MET A 73 4.72 3.27 -6.68
N THR A 74 3.61 3.83 -7.17
CA THR A 74 3.53 5.24 -7.54
C THR A 74 3.67 6.10 -6.29
N ARG A 75 4.50 7.14 -6.35
CA ARG A 75 4.77 8.03 -5.22
C ARG A 75 4.31 9.43 -5.57
N LEU A 76 3.44 9.98 -4.73
CA LEU A 76 3.10 11.40 -4.71
C LEU A 76 3.99 12.11 -3.70
N THR A 77 4.63 13.18 -4.11
CA THR A 77 5.31 14.10 -3.21
C THR A 77 4.30 15.05 -2.57
N TRP A 78 4.65 15.62 -1.41
CA TRP A 78 3.85 16.68 -0.79
C TRP A 78 3.63 17.88 -1.70
N LYS A 79 4.62 18.21 -2.53
CA LYS A 79 4.50 19.27 -3.52
C LYS A 79 3.44 18.96 -4.57
N GLU A 80 3.47 17.75 -5.16
CA GLU A 80 2.48 17.35 -6.15
C GLU A 80 1.06 17.27 -5.57
N SER A 81 0.92 16.80 -4.33
CA SER A 81 -0.37 16.82 -3.63
C SER A 81 -0.89 18.24 -3.40
N ALA A 82 -0.01 19.16 -2.99
CA ALA A 82 -0.37 20.57 -2.79
C ALA A 82 -0.72 21.27 -4.12
N ASP A 83 0.06 21.02 -5.18
CA ASP A 83 -0.20 21.56 -6.51
C ASP A 83 -1.53 21.04 -7.05
N SER A 84 -1.83 19.74 -6.87
CA SER A 84 -3.12 19.13 -7.24
C SER A 84 -4.30 19.78 -6.51
N LEU A 85 -4.16 20.03 -5.20
CA LEU A 85 -5.18 20.72 -4.42
C LEU A 85 -5.40 22.17 -4.90
N ILE A 86 -4.33 22.90 -5.21
CA ILE A 86 -4.40 24.26 -5.76
C ILE A 86 -5.13 24.26 -7.10
N ASP A 87 -4.84 23.29 -7.97
CA ASP A 87 -5.48 23.18 -9.28
C ASP A 87 -6.98 22.92 -9.17
N ILE A 88 -7.40 22.07 -8.22
CA ILE A 88 -8.84 21.86 -7.94
C ILE A 88 -9.49 23.16 -7.48
N LEU A 89 -8.91 23.85 -6.49
CA LEU A 89 -9.53 25.01 -5.84
C LEU A 89 -9.53 26.27 -6.71
N VAL A 90 -8.45 26.52 -7.45
CA VAL A 90 -8.23 27.77 -8.19
C VAL A 90 -8.60 27.63 -9.66
N LYS A 91 -8.31 26.48 -10.27
CA LYS A 91 -8.57 26.25 -11.70
C LYS A 91 -9.85 25.45 -11.96
N ASN A 92 -10.55 25.04 -10.89
CA ASN A 92 -11.74 24.19 -10.97
C ASN A 92 -11.48 22.85 -11.69
N ALA A 93 -10.24 22.34 -11.58
CA ALA A 93 -9.75 21.15 -12.26
C ALA A 93 -10.08 19.86 -11.49
N TRP A 94 -11.37 19.61 -11.26
CA TRP A 94 -11.84 18.41 -10.57
C TRP A 94 -11.56 17.15 -11.39
N TYR A 95 -11.17 16.08 -10.69
CA TYR A 95 -11.02 14.75 -11.24
C TYR A 95 -11.69 13.72 -10.34
N TRP A 96 -12.00 12.57 -10.92
CA TRP A 96 -12.56 11.43 -10.20
C TRP A 96 -11.52 10.33 -10.16
N VAL A 97 -11.26 9.81 -8.97
CA VAL A 97 -10.53 8.55 -8.80
C VAL A 97 -11.54 7.44 -9.08
N LYS A 98 -11.17 6.49 -9.95
CA LYS A 98 -12.04 5.37 -10.35
C LYS A 98 -12.12 4.31 -9.29
#